data_AF-A0A520ZL83-F1
#
_entry.id   AF-A0A520ZL83-F1
#
_cell.length_a   1.000
_cell.length_b   1.000
_cell.length_c   1.000
_cell.angle_alpha   90.00
_cell.angle_beta   90.00
_cell.angle_gamma   90.00
#
_symmetry.space_group_name_H-M   'P 1'
#
loop_
_entity.id
_entity.type
_entity.pdbx_description
1 polymer ?
#
loop_
_entity_poly.entity_id
_entity_poly.type
_entity_poly.pdbx_seq_one_letter_code
_entity_poly.pdbx_strand_id
1 'polypeptide(L)'
;MTDTPIPTQIKAVEKGRWERFRASDFFYAFKRSPVALVSFTVVCILVLSAVFAPLIAPTDPFNPASLNLMDGFTPPLEPNAFTGSSFLLGTDDQGRDVFSTILYGMRISLFVGASAVLFAMVLGITLGLVSGYFGGWTETIIMRVADVQ
;
A
#
# COMPACT_ATOMS: atom_id res chain seq x y z
N MET A 1 35.12 21.67 56.82
CA MET A 1 34.54 20.33 56.62
C MET A 1 33.06 20.52 56.35
N THR A 2 32.71 20.71 55.09
CA THR A 2 31.32 20.72 54.62
C THR A 2 31.28 19.75 53.46
N ASP A 3 31.08 18.48 53.78
CA ASP A 3 30.82 17.42 52.82
C ASP A 3 29.45 17.67 52.20
N THR A 4 29.41 18.48 51.14
CA THR A 4 28.24 18.54 50.27
C THR A 4 28.22 17.27 49.42
N PRO A 5 27.17 16.43 49.50
CA PRO A 5 27.10 15.24 48.67
C PRO A 5 27.07 15.66 47.21
N ILE A 6 28.02 15.15 46.41
CA ILE A 6 28.02 15.32 44.96
C ILE A 6 26.71 14.72 44.43
N PRO A 7 25.90 15.43 43.64
CA PRO A 7 24.66 14.88 43.12
C PRO A 7 25.01 13.69 42.23
N THR A 8 24.56 12.51 42.65
CA THR A 8 24.66 11.27 41.88
C THR A 8 23.95 11.50 40.55
N GLN A 9 24.73 11.66 39.48
CA GLN A 9 24.23 11.72 38.10
C GLN A 9 23.48 10.41 37.83
N ILE A 10 22.16 10.44 37.97
CA ILE A 10 21.30 9.35 37.52
C ILE A 10 21.47 9.32 36.01
N LYS A 11 22.28 8.38 35.51
CA LYS A 11 22.35 8.06 34.09
C LYS A 11 20.92 7.81 33.65
N ALA A 12 20.36 8.71 32.85
CA ALA A 12 19.12 8.45 32.14
C ALA A 12 19.36 7.16 31.36
N VAL A 13 18.69 6.08 31.74
CA VAL A 13 18.70 4.85 30.96
C VAL A 13 18.18 5.24 29.60
N GLU A 14 19.06 5.32 28.60
CA GLU A 14 18.65 5.55 27.23
C GLU A 14 17.76 4.37 26.82
N LYS A 15 16.45 4.57 26.95
CA LYS A 15 15.45 3.63 26.48
C LYS A 15 15.79 3.28 25.03
N GLY A 16 15.90 1.99 24.74
CA GLY A 16 16.25 1.51 23.41
C GLY A 16 15.35 2.11 22.34
N ARG A 17 15.84 2.27 21.10
CA ARG A 17 15.10 2.87 19.98
C ARG A 17 13.67 2.32 19.84
N TRP A 18 13.47 1.03 20.13
CA TRP A 18 12.17 0.36 20.15
C TRP A 18 11.22 0.82 21.28
N GLU A 19 11.73 1.07 22.48
CA GLU A 19 10.93 1.57 23.60
C GLU A 19 10.55 3.04 23.40
N ARG A 20 11.46 3.86 22.85
CA ARG A 20 11.16 5.24 22.46
C ARG A 20 10.09 5.30 21.36
N PHE A 21 10.14 4.39 20.38
CA PHE A 21 9.13 4.32 19.32
C PHE A 21 7.76 3.88 19.85
N ARG A 22 7.71 2.86 20.73
CA ARG A 22 6.45 2.41 21.35
C ARG A 22 5.85 3.43 22.33
N ALA A 23 6.69 4.25 22.96
CA ALA A 23 6.28 5.33 23.85
C ALA A 23 5.97 6.65 23.10
N SER A 24 6.05 6.68 21.77
CA SER A 24 5.77 7.89 20.99
C SER A 24 4.27 8.19 20.96
N ASP A 25 3.93 9.48 21.00
CA ASP A 25 2.56 9.98 20.90
C ASP A 25 1.86 9.50 19.62
N PHE A 26 2.64 9.27 18.55
CA PHE A 26 2.16 8.69 17.31
C PHE A 26 1.57 7.29 17.50
N PHE A 27 2.29 6.38 18.17
CA PHE A 27 1.81 5.02 18.39
C PHE A 27 0.60 4.97 19.34
N TYR A 28 0.58 5.88 20.33
CA TYR A 28 -0.55 6.06 21.22
C TYR A 28 -1.79 6.57 20.48
N ALA A 29 -1.66 7.64 19.68
CA ALA A 29 -2.75 8.21 18.89
C ALA A 29 -3.26 7.23 17.83
N PHE A 30 -2.35 6.47 17.20
CA PHE A 30 -2.70 5.46 16.20
C PHE A 30 -3.55 4.33 16.78
N LYS A 31 -3.20 3.79 17.95
CA LYS A 31 -4.00 2.76 18.62
C LYS A 31 -5.35 3.25 19.14
N ARG A 32 -5.44 4.55 19.45
CA ARG A 32 -6.64 5.15 20.03
C ARG A 32 -7.65 5.60 18.96
N SER A 33 -7.22 5.75 17.71
CA SER A 33 -8.09 6.10 16.59
C SER A 33 -8.63 4.83 15.92
N PRO A 34 -9.94 4.52 16.05
CA PRO A 34 -10.53 3.34 15.43
C PRO A 34 -10.45 3.41 13.90
N VAL A 35 -10.55 4.62 13.32
CA VAL A 35 -10.44 4.83 11.87
C VAL A 35 -9.03 4.50 11.37
N ALA A 36 -7.99 4.95 12.08
CA ALA A 36 -6.60 4.66 11.70
C ALA A 36 -6.32 3.15 11.74
N LEU A 37 -6.83 2.46 12.76
CA LEU A 37 -6.66 1.02 12.91
C LEU A 37 -7.37 0.23 11.81
N VAL A 38 -8.62 0.58 11.49
CA VAL A 38 -9.41 -0.08 10.43
C VAL A 38 -8.75 0.14 9.07
N SER A 39 -8.45 1.39 8.71
CA SER A 39 -7.82 1.70 7.43
C SER A 39 -6.46 1.00 7.27
N PHE A 40 -5.63 1.00 8.32
CA PHE A 40 -4.37 0.27 8.30
C PHE A 40 -4.56 -1.23 8.13
N THR A 41 -5.52 -1.82 8.84
CA THR A 41 -5.80 -3.26 8.74
C THR A 41 -6.22 -3.64 7.32
N VAL A 42 -7.13 -2.86 6.72
CA VAL A 42 -7.59 -3.09 5.34
C VAL A 42 -6.42 -2.96 4.36
N VAL A 43 -5.61 -1.90 4.47
CA VAL A 43 -4.43 -1.70 3.61
C VAL A 43 -3.44 -2.85 3.77
N CYS A 44 -3.17 -3.30 5.00
CA CYS A 44 -2.31 -4.45 5.25
C CYS A 44 -2.86 -5.71 4.58
N ILE A 45 -4.16 -5.98 4.68
CA ILE A 45 -4.79 -7.14 4.02
C ILE A 45 -4.59 -7.05 2.51
N LEU A 46 -4.87 -5.90 1.88
CA LEU A 46 -4.74 -5.72 0.44
C LEU A 46 -3.29 -5.86 -0.04
N VAL A 47 -2.33 -5.28 0.68
CA VAL A 47 -0.91 -5.37 0.35
C VAL A 47 -0.42 -6.81 0.51
N LEU A 48 -0.82 -7.50 1.58
CA LEU A 48 -0.45 -8.89 1.80
C LEU A 48 -1.10 -9.79 0.73
N SER A 49 -2.39 -9.64 0.43
CA SER A 49 -3.06 -10.42 -0.61
C SER A 49 -2.43 -10.20 -1.98
N ALA A 50 -2.02 -8.97 -2.29
CA ALA A 50 -1.27 -8.69 -3.51
C ALA A 50 0.11 -9.35 -3.47
N VAL A 51 0.93 -9.13 -2.43
CA VAL A 51 2.28 -9.73 -2.35
C VAL A 51 2.25 -11.26 -2.35
N PHE A 52 1.26 -11.88 -1.72
CA PHE A 52 1.08 -13.33 -1.71
C PHE A 52 0.19 -13.85 -2.84
N ALA A 53 -0.24 -13.01 -3.79
CA ALA A 53 -1.06 -13.43 -4.94
C ALA A 53 -0.54 -14.68 -5.67
N PRO A 54 0.75 -14.83 -6.04
CA PRO A 54 1.22 -16.03 -6.75
C PRO A 54 1.23 -17.29 -5.88
N LEU A 55 1.08 -17.16 -4.56
CA LEU A 55 0.97 -18.29 -3.63
C LEU A 55 -0.49 -18.61 -3.28
N ILE A 56 -1.40 -17.63 -3.39
CA ILE A 56 -2.82 -17.76 -3.02
C ILE A 56 -3.69 -18.05 -4.25
N ALA A 57 -3.34 -17.51 -5.41
CA ALA A 57 -4.10 -17.65 -6.64
C ALA A 57 -4.05 -19.10 -7.16
N PRO A 58 -5.22 -19.74 -7.40
CA PRO A 58 -5.28 -21.08 -7.97
C PRO A 58 -4.64 -21.22 -9.36
N THR A 59 -4.72 -20.16 -10.18
CA THR A 59 -4.21 -20.15 -11.55
C THR A 59 -3.47 -18.85 -11.86
N ASP A 60 -2.51 -18.89 -12.78
CA ASP A 60 -1.83 -17.69 -13.26
C ASP A 60 -2.64 -17.06 -14.41
N PRO A 61 -3.27 -15.88 -14.22
CA PRO A 61 -4.08 -15.23 -15.24
C PRO A 61 -3.27 -14.69 -16.42
N PHE A 62 -1.94 -14.58 -16.28
CA PHE A 62 -1.04 -14.05 -17.31
C PHE A 62 -0.39 -15.14 -18.17
N ASN A 63 -0.60 -16.41 -17.83
CA ASN A 63 -0.12 -17.52 -18.65
C ASN A 63 -1.25 -17.99 -19.59
N PRO A 64 -1.17 -17.70 -20.91
CA PRO A 64 -2.20 -18.12 -21.85
C PRO A 64 -2.28 -19.64 -22.02
N ALA A 65 -1.23 -20.38 -21.66
CA ALA A 65 -1.23 -21.85 -21.76
C ALA A 65 -2.07 -22.53 -20.68
N SER A 66 -2.37 -21.84 -19.56
CA SER A 66 -3.28 -22.35 -18.52
C SER A 66 -4.73 -21.92 -18.71
N LEU A 67 -5.02 -21.13 -19.75
CA LEU A 67 -6.39 -20.70 -20.06
C LEU A 67 -7.08 -21.71 -20.97
N ASN A 68 -8.33 -22.04 -20.64
CA ASN A 68 -9.15 -22.91 -21.45
C ASN A 68 -10.41 -22.17 -21.86
N LEU A 69 -10.58 -21.89 -23.16
CA LEU A 69 -11.75 -21.17 -23.66
C LEU A 69 -13.08 -21.91 -23.40
N MET A 70 -13.04 -23.23 -23.20
CA MET A 70 -14.23 -24.00 -22.82
C MET A 70 -14.72 -23.69 -21.41
N ASP A 71 -13.86 -23.11 -20.56
CA ASP A 71 -14.21 -22.61 -19.24
C ASP A 71 -14.84 -21.20 -19.29
N GLY A 72 -15.06 -20.61 -20.47
CA GLY A 72 -15.64 -19.27 -20.61
C GLY A 72 -17.02 -19.13 -19.97
N PHE A 73 -17.26 -17.98 -19.31
CA PHE A 73 -18.53 -17.65 -18.66
C PHE A 73 -19.01 -18.69 -17.63
N THR A 74 -18.10 -19.34 -16.91
CA THR A 74 -18.46 -20.30 -15.86
C THR A 74 -19.05 -19.54 -14.66
N PRO A 75 -20.27 -19.91 -14.20
CA PRO A 75 -20.86 -19.30 -13.01
C PRO A 75 -20.05 -19.57 -11.75
N PRO A 76 -20.12 -18.68 -10.73
CA PRO A 76 -19.38 -18.85 -9.49
C PRO A 76 -19.87 -20.08 -8.70
N LEU A 77 -18.95 -20.84 -8.14
CA LEU A 77 -19.19 -22.02 -7.29
C LEU A 77 -19.92 -23.20 -7.96
N GLU A 78 -20.17 -23.14 -9.27
CA GLU A 78 -20.75 -24.23 -10.04
C GLU A 78 -19.70 -24.87 -10.96
N PRO A 79 -19.73 -26.20 -11.15
CA PRO A 79 -18.88 -26.87 -12.12
C PRO A 79 -19.25 -26.45 -13.55
N ASN A 80 -18.25 -26.10 -14.36
CA ASN A 80 -18.44 -25.83 -15.78
C ASN A 80 -19.01 -27.06 -16.52
N ALA A 81 -19.98 -26.83 -17.40
CA ALA A 81 -20.69 -27.90 -18.11
C ALA A 81 -19.81 -28.68 -19.12
N PHE A 82 -18.72 -28.09 -19.59
CA PHE A 82 -17.80 -28.67 -20.59
C PHE A 82 -16.58 -29.33 -19.96
N THR A 83 -16.01 -28.74 -18.91
CA THR A 83 -14.74 -29.19 -18.32
C THR A 83 -14.90 -29.81 -16.92
N GLY A 84 -16.01 -29.53 -16.23
CA GLY A 84 -16.21 -29.88 -14.82
C GLY A 84 -15.39 -29.04 -13.82
N SER A 85 -14.63 -28.05 -14.29
CA SER A 85 -13.83 -27.15 -13.44
C SER A 85 -14.74 -26.23 -12.61
N SER A 86 -14.42 -26.02 -11.34
CA SER A 86 -15.15 -25.10 -10.45
C SER A 86 -14.29 -23.89 -10.10
N PHE A 87 -14.87 -22.69 -10.19
CA PHE A 87 -14.16 -21.43 -9.91
C PHE A 87 -14.86 -20.64 -8.80
N LEU A 88 -14.07 -20.02 -7.91
CA LEU A 88 -14.60 -19.37 -6.70
C LEU A 88 -15.48 -18.16 -7.04
N LEU A 89 -15.03 -17.34 -7.99
CA LEU A 89 -15.74 -16.15 -8.47
C LEU A 89 -16.21 -16.30 -9.94
N GLY A 90 -16.12 -17.51 -10.49
CA GLY A 90 -16.37 -17.77 -11.90
C GLY A 90 -15.19 -17.38 -12.80
N THR A 91 -15.44 -17.41 -14.11
CA THR A 91 -14.46 -17.08 -15.15
C THR A 91 -14.96 -15.98 -16.07
N ASP A 92 -14.02 -15.32 -16.76
CA ASP A 92 -14.34 -14.37 -17.82
C ASP A 92 -14.68 -15.06 -19.17
N ASP A 93 -14.80 -14.27 -20.23
CA ASP A 93 -15.08 -14.72 -21.59
C ASP A 93 -14.00 -15.65 -22.17
N GLN A 94 -12.78 -15.61 -21.60
CA GLN A 94 -11.63 -16.41 -22.04
C GLN A 94 -11.40 -17.65 -21.15
N GLY A 95 -12.27 -17.88 -20.16
CA GLY A 95 -12.13 -18.98 -19.21
C GLY A 95 -11.07 -18.72 -18.13
N ARG A 96 -10.71 -17.46 -17.91
CA ARG A 96 -9.74 -17.08 -16.88
C ARG A 96 -10.43 -16.89 -15.54
N ASP A 97 -9.84 -17.44 -14.48
CA ASP A 97 -10.35 -17.29 -13.12
C ASP A 97 -10.38 -15.82 -12.68
N VAL A 98 -11.57 -15.32 -12.37
CA VAL A 98 -11.79 -13.93 -11.95
C VAL A 98 -11.11 -13.66 -10.60
N PHE A 99 -11.09 -14.65 -9.68
CA PHE A 99 -10.46 -14.48 -8.37
C PHE A 99 -8.95 -14.26 -8.50
N SER A 100 -8.27 -15.13 -9.24
CA SER A 100 -6.86 -14.98 -9.56
C SER A 100 -6.59 -13.67 -10.30
N THR A 101 -7.46 -13.27 -11.23
CA THR A 101 -7.34 -12.00 -11.97
C THR A 101 -7.39 -10.79 -11.04
N ILE A 102 -8.28 -10.78 -10.03
CA ILE A 102 -8.36 -9.70 -9.05
C ILE A 102 -7.08 -9.61 -8.21
N LEU A 103 -6.56 -10.75 -7.71
CA LEU A 103 -5.35 -10.77 -6.89
C LEU A 103 -4.11 -10.26 -7.66
N TYR A 104 -3.94 -10.73 -8.89
CA TYR A 104 -2.86 -10.30 -9.76
C TYR A 104 -3.04 -8.84 -10.24
N GLY A 105 -4.27 -8.43 -10.53
CA GLY A 105 -4.60 -7.03 -10.84
C GLY A 105 -4.25 -6.09 -9.68
N MET A 106 -4.54 -6.51 -8.43
CA MET A 106 -4.21 -5.74 -7.23
C MET A 106 -2.71 -5.47 -7.09
N ARG A 107 -1.84 -6.43 -7.46
CA ARG A 107 -0.38 -6.20 -7.51
C ARG A 107 -0.02 -5.06 -8.46
N ILE A 108 -0.58 -5.09 -9.67
CA ILE A 108 -0.31 -4.09 -10.70
C ILE A 108 -0.83 -2.73 -10.24
N SER A 109 -2.05 -2.66 -9.71
CA SER A 109 -2.64 -1.40 -9.20
C SER A 109 -1.82 -0.79 -8.08
N LEU A 110 -1.35 -1.59 -7.11
CA LEU A 110 -0.49 -1.11 -6.03
C LEU A 110 0.86 -0.61 -6.56
N PHE A 111 1.46 -1.33 -7.50
CA PHE A 111 2.73 -0.93 -8.10
C PHE A 111 2.62 0.39 -8.89
N VAL A 112 1.60 0.50 -9.73
CA VAL A 112 1.35 1.72 -10.53
C VAL A 112 0.98 2.89 -9.62
N GLY A 113 0.12 2.68 -8.63
CA GLY A 113 -0.26 3.72 -7.66
C GLY A 113 0.95 4.22 -6.85
N ALA A 114 1.78 3.32 -6.33
CA ALA A 114 3.00 3.70 -5.61
C ALA A 114 3.98 4.46 -6.51
N SER A 115 4.17 4.00 -7.75
CA SER A 115 5.05 4.65 -8.73
C SER A 115 4.55 6.06 -9.09
N ALA A 116 3.23 6.22 -9.29
CA ALA A 116 2.62 7.52 -9.57
C ALA A 116 2.80 8.50 -8.40
N VAL A 117 2.61 8.05 -7.15
CA VAL A 117 2.83 8.88 -5.97
C VAL A 117 4.29 9.28 -5.81
N LEU A 118 5.24 8.35 -6.03
CA LEU A 118 6.66 8.67 -5.99
C LEU A 118 7.03 9.69 -7.07
N PHE A 119 6.52 9.53 -8.28
CA PHE A 119 6.77 10.47 -9.37
C PHE A 119 6.18 11.85 -9.07
N ALA A 120 4.92 11.91 -8.60
CA ALA A 120 4.27 13.15 -8.18
C ALA A 120 5.03 13.82 -7.03
N MET A 121 5.54 13.05 -6.07
CA MET A 121 6.35 13.56 -4.97
C MET A 121 7.66 14.17 -5.47
N VAL A 122 8.38 13.51 -6.38
CA VAL A 122 9.62 14.05 -6.96
C VAL A 122 9.35 15.35 -7.72
N LEU A 123 8.30 15.39 -8.54
CA LEU A 123 7.93 16.62 -9.27
C LEU A 123 7.46 17.72 -8.33
N GLY A 124 6.60 17.40 -7.37
CA GLY A 124 6.07 18.36 -6.41
C GLY A 124 7.17 18.96 -5.53
N ILE A 125 8.11 18.13 -5.04
CA ILE A 125 9.25 18.60 -4.25
C ILE A 125 10.18 19.45 -5.11
N THR A 126 10.51 19.04 -6.33
CA THR A 126 11.42 19.82 -7.18
C THR A 126 10.82 21.18 -7.55
N LEU A 127 9.55 21.22 -7.98
CA LEU A 127 8.85 22.47 -8.25
C LEU A 127 8.69 23.34 -7.00
N GLY A 128 8.38 22.74 -5.85
CA GLY A 128 8.29 23.45 -4.57
C GLY A 128 9.62 24.08 -4.16
N LEU A 129 10.73 23.35 -4.30
CA LEU A 129 12.08 23.88 -4.01
C LEU A 129 12.49 24.98 -4.99
N VAL A 130 12.20 24.83 -6.29
CA VAL A 130 12.50 25.86 -7.31
C VAL A 130 11.72 27.14 -7.03
N SER A 131 10.43 27.02 -6.70
CA SER A 131 9.58 28.15 -6.30
C SER A 131 10.16 28.87 -5.07
N GLY A 132 10.49 28.11 -4.01
CA GLY A 132 11.01 28.67 -2.76
C GLY A 132 12.43 29.23 -2.84
N TYR A 133 13.27 28.73 -3.74
CA TYR A 133 14.67 29.18 -3.88
C TYR A 133 14.82 30.44 -4.74
N PHE A 134 14.16 30.49 -5.90
CA PHE A 134 14.31 31.62 -6.83
C PHE A 134 13.37 32.79 -6.50
N GLY A 135 12.19 32.52 -5.93
CA GLY A 135 11.18 33.54 -5.60
C GLY A 135 10.66 34.35 -6.81
N GLY A 136 9.59 35.10 -6.60
CA GLY A 136 9.11 36.09 -7.58
C GLY A 136 8.21 35.53 -8.68
N TRP A 137 8.59 35.67 -9.96
CA TRP A 137 7.70 35.34 -11.09
C TRP A 137 7.49 33.82 -11.27
N THR A 138 8.51 33.00 -11.04
CA THR A 138 8.41 31.53 -11.07
C THR A 138 7.49 31.00 -9.98
N GLU A 139 7.58 31.56 -8.78
CA GLU A 139 6.68 31.25 -7.66
C GLU A 139 5.22 31.57 -8.00
N THR A 140 4.97 32.75 -8.57
CA THR A 140 3.62 33.19 -8.94
C THR A 140 2.99 32.25 -9.98
N ILE A 141 3.76 31.84 -11.00
CA ILE A 141 3.28 30.92 -12.04
C ILE A 141 3.01 29.53 -11.45
N ILE A 142 3.93 28.99 -10.63
CA ILE A 142 3.77 27.65 -10.05
C ILE A 142 2.56 27.59 -9.11
N MET A 143 2.40 28.57 -8.21
CA MET A 143 1.23 28.63 -7.32
C MET A 143 -0.08 28.83 -8.11
N ARG A 144 -0.08 29.64 -9.16
CA ARG A 144 -1.26 29.83 -10.02
C ARG A 144 -1.68 28.55 -10.74
N VAL A 145 -0.73 27.75 -11.22
CA VAL A 145 -1.03 26.47 -11.86
C VAL A 145 -1.54 25.46 -10.83
N ALA A 146 -1.00 25.46 -9.62
CA ALA A 146 -1.47 24.61 -8.53
C ALA A 146 -2.92 24.95 -8.11
N ASP A 147 -3.29 26.24 -8.06
CA ASP A 147 -4.64 26.68 -7.72
C ASP A 147 -5.71 26.31 -8.78
N VAL A 148 -5.29 25.95 -10.01
CA VAL A 148 -6.20 25.59 -11.11
C VAL A 148 -6.60 24.11 -11.07
N GLN A 149 -5.86 23.27 -10.32
CA GLN A 149 -6.13 21.84 -10.16
C GLN A 149 -7.09 21.58 -8.99
#